data_AF-A0A348YKJ3-F1
#
_entry.id   AF-A0A348YKJ3-F1
#
_cell.length_a   1.000
_cell.length_b   1.000
_cell.length_c   1.000
_cell.angle_alpha   90.00
_cell.angle_beta   90.00
_cell.angle_gamma   90.00
#
_symmetry.space_group_name_H-M   'P 1'
#
loop_
_entity.id
_entity.type
_entity.pdbx_description
1 polymer ?
#
loop_
_entity_poly.entity_id
_entity_poly.type
_entity_poly.pdbx_seq_one_letter_code
_entity_poly.pdbx_strand_id
1 'polypeptide(L)'
;MDSYRPLFFSIAALIAWWTLASLSYPAMPVLPEEWLRAAMLGAAIAYLLVTGNSYRRDGHNLSCMFLCSAALIPPAYYLEYWYLASDGAARDPAALDASLAHAVTVYNAFRYFLLLVAFIILAKSFIRNFKNF
;
A
#
# COMPACT_ATOMS: atom_id res chain seq x y z
N MET A 1 20.19 16.27 17.73
CA MET A 1 19.65 15.29 16.75
C MET A 1 18.14 15.44 16.54
N ASP A 2 17.40 16.08 17.47
CA ASP A 2 15.93 16.18 17.39
C ASP A 2 15.39 16.95 16.20
N SER A 3 16.11 17.97 15.70
CA SER A 3 15.69 18.73 14.52
C SER A 3 15.54 17.86 13.27
N TYR A 4 16.35 16.80 13.12
CA TYR A 4 16.38 15.90 11.95
C TYR A 4 15.28 14.84 11.96
N ARG A 5 14.69 14.56 13.13
CA ARG A 5 13.67 13.53 13.32
C ARG A 5 12.47 13.65 12.36
N PRO A 6 11.84 14.82 12.17
CA PRO A 6 10.70 14.95 11.24
C PRO A 6 11.09 14.73 9.77
N LEU A 7 12.31 15.12 9.38
CA LEU A 7 12.82 14.90 8.04
C LEU A 7 13.05 13.40 7.78
N PHE A 8 13.75 12.72 8.68
CA PHE A 8 13.97 11.27 8.58
C PHE A 8 12.67 10.47 8.58
N PHE A 9 11.69 10.88 9.40
CA PHE A 9 10.36 10.26 9.40
C PHE A 9 9.66 10.40 8.03
N SER A 10 9.76 11.58 7.40
CA SER A 10 9.16 11.82 6.09
C SER A 10 9.84 11.03 4.98
N ILE A 11 11.17 10.92 5.03
CA ILE A 11 11.95 10.10 4.09
C ILE A 11 11.57 8.63 4.23
N ALA A 12 11.53 8.11 5.47
CA ALA A 12 11.15 6.73 5.72
C ALA A 12 9.71 6.43 5.26
N ALA A 13 8.78 7.38 5.42
CA ALA A 13 7.42 7.22 4.91
C ALA A 13 7.36 7.19 3.37
N LEU A 14 8.18 7.99 2.69
CA LEU A 14 8.31 7.95 1.22
C LEU A 14 8.94 6.63 0.75
N ILE A 15 9.93 6.09 1.46
CA ILE A 15 10.52 4.77 1.16
C ILE A 15 9.47 3.67 1.35
N ALA A 16 8.68 3.73 2.43
CA ALA A 16 7.60 2.77 2.67
C ALA A 16 6.54 2.84 1.56
N TRP A 17 6.15 4.05 1.15
CA TRP A 17 5.26 4.23 0.00
C TRP A 17 5.85 3.67 -1.31
N TRP A 18 7.13 3.94 -1.60
CA TRP A 18 7.78 3.44 -2.81
C TRP A 18 7.89 1.92 -2.81
N THR A 19 8.20 1.33 -1.65
CA THR A 19 8.24 -0.13 -1.46
C THR A 19 6.86 -0.73 -1.69
N LEU A 20 5.82 -0.12 -1.13
CA LEU A 20 4.44 -0.54 -1.36
C LEU A 20 4.10 -0.45 -2.85
N ALA A 21 4.36 0.69 -3.51
CA ALA A 21 4.07 0.88 -4.93
C ALA A 21 4.79 -0.16 -5.81
N SER A 22 6.05 -0.45 -5.51
CA SER A 22 6.90 -1.34 -6.29
C SER A 22 6.65 -2.83 -6.04
N LEU A 23 6.10 -3.23 -4.89
CA LEU A 23 5.97 -4.65 -4.53
C LEU A 23 4.52 -5.15 -4.44
N SER A 24 3.51 -4.27 -4.44
CA SER A 24 2.09 -4.64 -4.29
C SER A 24 1.41 -5.18 -5.56
N TYR A 25 2.14 -5.77 -6.51
CA TYR A 25 1.54 -6.37 -7.69
C TYR A 25 0.67 -7.59 -7.36
N PRO A 26 -0.47 -7.78 -8.04
CA PRO A 26 -1.44 -8.85 -7.78
C PRO A 26 -0.94 -10.28 -8.04
N ALA A 27 0.35 -10.48 -8.30
CA ALA A 27 0.95 -11.81 -8.37
C ALA A 27 1.13 -12.38 -6.95
N MET A 28 0.55 -13.56 -6.74
CA MET A 28 0.50 -14.30 -5.49
C MET A 28 1.93 -14.69 -5.03
N PRO A 29 2.37 -14.36 -3.80
CA PRO A 29 3.65 -14.80 -3.28
C PRO A 29 3.51 -16.24 -2.77
N VAL A 30 3.43 -17.22 -3.68
CA VAL A 30 3.32 -18.66 -3.31
C VAL A 30 4.67 -19.37 -3.44
N LEU A 31 5.70 -18.69 -3.94
CA LEU A 31 7.02 -19.28 -4.11
C LEU A 31 7.90 -19.06 -2.86
N PRO A 32 8.67 -20.07 -2.43
CA PRO A 32 9.59 -19.98 -1.30
C PRO A 32 10.72 -18.96 -1.49
N GLU A 33 10.89 -18.39 -2.69
CA GLU A 33 11.85 -17.32 -2.99
C GLU A 33 11.29 -15.90 -2.76
N GLU A 34 9.98 -15.75 -2.52
CA GLU A 34 9.31 -14.43 -2.39
C GLU A 34 9.04 -13.98 -0.94
N TRP A 35 9.54 -14.72 0.07
CA TRP A 35 9.35 -14.36 1.49
C TRP A 35 9.92 -12.98 1.83
N LEU A 36 11.03 -12.59 1.21
CA LEU A 36 11.65 -11.28 1.41
C LEU A 36 10.72 -10.17 0.90
N ARG A 37 10.08 -10.39 -0.25
CA ARG A 37 9.09 -9.46 -0.80
C ARG A 37 7.90 -9.32 0.14
N ALA A 38 7.37 -10.42 0.66
CA ALA A 38 6.28 -10.40 1.64
C ALA A 38 6.68 -9.66 2.93
N ALA A 39 7.90 -9.88 3.42
CA ALA A 39 8.42 -9.19 4.60
C ALA A 39 8.58 -7.67 4.36
N MET A 40 9.16 -7.27 3.22
CA MET A 40 9.31 -5.86 2.85
C MET A 40 7.95 -5.17 2.67
N LEU A 41 6.98 -5.86 2.06
CA LEU A 41 5.62 -5.37 1.90
C LEU A 41 4.94 -5.21 3.26
N GLY A 42 5.04 -6.21 4.15
CA GLY A 42 4.51 -6.15 5.50
C GLY A 42 5.10 -4.99 6.33
N ALA A 43 6.41 -4.78 6.23
CA ALA A 43 7.09 -3.66 6.88
C ALA A 43 6.62 -2.31 6.33
N ALA A 44 6.47 -2.18 5.00
CA ALA A 44 5.98 -0.97 4.36
C ALA A 44 4.53 -0.65 4.78
N ILE A 45 3.65 -1.65 4.81
CA ILE A 45 2.27 -1.53 5.28
C ILE A 45 2.24 -1.06 6.73
N ALA A 46 2.96 -1.74 7.62
CA ALA A 46 3.02 -1.39 9.03
C ALA A 46 3.51 0.05 9.23
N TYR A 47 4.55 0.46 8.51
CA TYR A 47 5.10 1.81 8.60
C TYR A 47 4.11 2.87 8.10
N LEU A 48 3.41 2.63 7.00
CA LEU A 48 2.37 3.54 6.48
C LEU A 48 1.16 3.64 7.41
N LEU A 49 0.76 2.55 8.08
CA LEU A 49 -0.29 2.57 9.09
C LEU A 49 0.11 3.40 10.33
N VAL A 50 1.33 3.21 10.82
CA VAL A 50 1.89 4.03 11.91
C VAL A 50 1.94 5.50 11.49
N THR A 51 2.37 5.76 10.25
CA THR A 51 2.43 7.11 9.68
C THR A 51 1.04 7.73 9.61
N GLY A 52 0.04 7.03 9.06
CA GLY A 52 -1.34 7.48 9.02
C GLY A 52 -1.90 7.79 10.41
N ASN A 53 -1.62 6.94 11.41
CA ASN A 53 -2.04 7.18 12.79
C ASN A 53 -1.38 8.43 13.41
N SER A 54 -0.14 8.75 13.06
CA SER A 54 0.49 10.02 13.45
C SER A 54 -0.25 11.22 12.84
N TYR A 55 -0.60 11.18 11.54
CA TYR A 55 -1.41 12.23 10.91
C TYR A 55 -2.78 12.40 11.59
N ARG A 56 -3.40 11.31 12.03
CA ARG A 56 -4.65 11.37 12.80
C ARG A 56 -4.47 12.11 14.12
N ARG A 57 -3.37 11.86 14.84
CA ARG A 57 -3.06 12.57 16.11
C ARG A 57 -2.89 14.07 15.90
N ASP A 58 -2.40 14.47 14.73
CA ASP A 58 -2.25 15.87 14.32
C ASP A 58 -3.54 16.49 13.73
N GLY A 59 -4.68 15.79 13.79
CA GLY A 59 -5.98 16.25 13.29
C GLY A 59 -6.18 16.08 11.77
N HIS A 60 -5.24 15.47 11.06
CA HIS A 60 -5.31 15.24 9.62
C HIS A 60 -6.00 13.90 9.28
N ASN A 61 -7.30 13.79 9.62
CA ASN A 61 -8.07 12.56 9.47
C ASN A 61 -8.17 12.05 8.02
N LEU A 62 -8.31 12.94 7.04
CA LEU A 62 -8.36 12.56 5.62
C LEU A 62 -7.02 11.95 5.17
N SER A 63 -5.90 12.55 5.59
CA SER A 63 -4.56 12.01 5.28
C SER A 63 -4.37 10.62 5.88
N CYS A 64 -4.83 10.41 7.12
CA CYS A 64 -4.84 9.10 7.76
C CYS A 64 -5.66 8.10 6.95
N MET A 65 -6.88 8.48 6.53
CA MET A 65 -7.77 7.61 5.77
C MET A 65 -7.10 7.14 4.48
N PHE A 66 -6.58 8.06 3.67
CA PHE A 66 -5.93 7.72 2.40
C PHE A 66 -4.65 6.89 2.57
N LEU A 67 -3.81 7.19 3.57
CA LEU A 67 -2.60 6.42 3.85
C LEU A 67 -2.93 4.99 4.31
N CYS A 68 -3.90 4.83 5.20
CA CYS A 68 -4.34 3.52 5.66
C CYS A 68 -5.02 2.72 4.54
N SER A 69 -5.87 3.36 3.73
CA SER A 69 -6.49 2.72 2.57
C SER A 69 -5.45 2.26 1.55
N ALA A 70 -4.44 3.08 1.25
CA ALA A 70 -3.34 2.67 0.37
C ALA A 70 -2.58 1.46 0.93
N ALA A 71 -2.30 1.43 2.23
CA ALA A 71 -1.60 0.34 2.90
C ALA A 71 -2.41 -0.97 2.95
N LEU A 72 -3.73 -0.89 3.08
CA LEU A 72 -4.61 -2.06 3.25
C LEU A 72 -5.15 -2.63 1.93
N ILE A 73 -5.07 -1.88 0.83
CA ILE A 73 -5.52 -2.35 -0.49
C ILE A 73 -4.81 -3.65 -0.93
N PRO A 74 -3.46 -3.75 -0.85
CA PRO A 74 -2.75 -4.96 -1.24
C PRO A 74 -3.22 -6.23 -0.51
N PRO A 75 -3.24 -6.26 0.84
CA PRO A 75 -3.71 -7.46 1.55
C PRO A 75 -5.19 -7.74 1.32
N ALA A 76 -6.06 -6.72 1.18
CA ALA A 76 -7.48 -6.95 0.90
C ALA A 76 -7.69 -7.72 -0.41
N TYR A 77 -6.98 -7.32 -1.47
CA TYR A 77 -7.05 -8.02 -2.74
C TYR A 77 -6.44 -9.42 -2.71
N TYR A 78 -5.33 -9.61 -1.99
CA TYR A 78 -4.77 -10.95 -1.82
C TYR A 78 -5.75 -11.89 -1.12
N LEU A 79 -6.45 -11.42 -0.10
CA LEU A 79 -7.46 -12.20 0.61
C LEU A 79 -8.67 -12.51 -0.29
N GLU A 80 -9.13 -11.53 -1.07
CA GLU A 80 -10.23 -11.72 -2.03
C GLU A 80 -9.87 -12.73 -3.12
N TYR A 81 -8.65 -12.64 -3.68
CA TYR A 81 -8.14 -13.58 -4.66
C TYR A 81 -8.00 -15.00 -4.07
N TRP A 82 -7.46 -15.11 -2.85
CA TRP A 82 -7.35 -16.40 -2.16
C TRP A 82 -8.71 -17.02 -1.87
N TYR A 83 -9.68 -16.21 -1.42
CA TYR A 83 -11.06 -16.64 -1.19
C TYR A 83 -11.70 -17.18 -2.48
N LEU A 84 -11.65 -16.42 -3.57
CA LEU A 84 -12.19 -16.83 -4.88
C LEU A 84 -11.52 -18.09 -5.43
N ALA A 85 -10.20 -18.21 -5.26
CA ALA A 85 -9.46 -19.41 -5.65
C ALA A 85 -9.87 -20.64 -4.84
N SER A 86 -10.24 -20.46 -3.57
CA SER A 86 -10.63 -21.54 -2.66
C SER A 86 -12.09 -22.01 -2.80
N ASP A 87 -13.00 -21.12 -3.19
CA ASP A 87 -14.45 -21.34 -3.01
C ASP A 87 -15.20 -21.84 -4.28
N GLY A 88 -14.56 -21.91 -5.45
CA GLY A 88 -15.29 -22.41 -6.65
C GLY A 88 -14.61 -22.35 -8.02
N ALA A 89 -13.39 -21.85 -8.12
CA ALA A 89 -12.67 -21.67 -9.39
C ALA A 89 -12.30 -22.96 -10.15
N ALA A 90 -12.46 -24.14 -9.56
CA ALA A 90 -12.17 -25.43 -10.21
C ALA A 90 -13.21 -25.86 -11.27
N ARG A 91 -14.29 -25.09 -11.49
CA ARG A 91 -15.41 -25.49 -12.36
C ARG A 91 -15.36 -24.96 -13.79
N ASP A 92 -14.70 -23.83 -14.06
CA ASP A 92 -14.44 -23.37 -15.44
C ASP A 92 -13.36 -22.25 -15.48
N PRO A 93 -12.08 -22.57 -15.77
CA PRO A 93 -10.97 -21.61 -15.67
C PRO A 93 -11.08 -20.42 -16.65
N ALA A 94 -11.74 -20.60 -17.80
CA ALA A 94 -11.89 -19.53 -18.80
C ALA A 94 -12.86 -18.42 -18.35
N ALA A 95 -13.92 -18.78 -17.61
CA ALA A 95 -14.87 -17.81 -17.05
C ALA A 95 -14.26 -17.04 -15.86
N LEU A 96 -13.40 -17.70 -15.09
CA LEU A 96 -12.65 -17.09 -13.99
C LEU A 96 -11.64 -16.06 -14.51
N ASP A 97 -10.88 -16.38 -15.56
CA ASP A 97 -9.90 -15.48 -16.16
C ASP A 97 -10.53 -14.21 -16.71
N ALA A 98 -11.69 -14.31 -17.39
CA ALA A 98 -12.40 -13.15 -17.90
C ALA A 98 -12.95 -12.24 -16.78
N SER A 99 -13.48 -12.83 -15.70
CA SER A 99 -13.97 -12.07 -14.54
C SER A 99 -12.83 -11.47 -13.71
N LEU A 100 -11.72 -12.19 -13.56
CA LEU A 100 -10.50 -11.72 -12.91
C LEU A 100 -9.85 -10.58 -13.67
N ALA A 101 -9.81 -10.62 -15.00
CA ALA A 101 -9.21 -9.56 -15.81
C ALA A 101 -9.87 -8.19 -15.57
N HIS A 102 -11.21 -8.15 -15.50
CA HIS A 102 -11.94 -6.93 -15.17
C HIS A 102 -11.67 -6.49 -13.72
N ALA A 103 -11.74 -7.40 -12.75
CA ALA A 103 -11.48 -7.12 -11.34
C ALA A 103 -10.05 -6.60 -11.09
N VAL A 104 -9.04 -7.21 -11.72
CA VAL A 104 -7.63 -6.79 -11.68
C VAL A 104 -7.46 -5.37 -12.22
N THR A 105 -8.16 -5.03 -13.30
CA THR A 105 -8.08 -3.71 -13.92
C THR A 105 -8.65 -2.63 -13.01
N VAL A 106 -9.86 -2.86 -12.47
CA VAL A 106 -10.52 -1.96 -11.52
C VAL A 106 -9.67 -1.79 -10.26
N TYR A 107 -9.15 -2.91 -9.74
CA TYR A 107 -8.28 -2.91 -8.57
C TYR A 107 -7.00 -2.10 -8.79
N ASN A 108 -6.32 -2.30 -9.92
CA ASN A 108 -5.11 -1.52 -10.24
C ASN A 108 -5.43 -0.03 -10.38
N ALA A 109 -6.57 0.34 -10.97
CA ALA A 109 -6.99 1.75 -11.05
C ALA A 109 -7.18 2.36 -9.66
N PHE A 110 -7.88 1.68 -8.75
CA PHE A 110 -8.04 2.13 -7.36
C PHE A 110 -6.71 2.20 -6.61
N ARG A 111 -5.85 1.19 -6.78
CA ARG A 111 -4.50 1.14 -6.20
C ARG A 111 -3.67 2.34 -6.67
N TYR A 112 -3.61 2.61 -7.96
CA TYR A 112 -2.83 3.74 -8.49
C TYR A 112 -3.38 5.09 -8.02
N PHE A 113 -4.70 5.24 -7.94
CA PHE A 113 -5.31 6.43 -7.37
C PHE A 113 -4.89 6.64 -5.91
N LEU A 114 -4.97 5.60 -5.07
CA LEU A 114 -4.59 5.70 -3.66
C LEU A 114 -3.09 5.89 -3.47
N LEU A 115 -2.25 5.25 -4.27
CA LEU A 115 -0.81 5.48 -4.27
C LEU A 115 -0.48 6.93 -4.65
N LEU A 116 -1.17 7.50 -5.65
CA LEU A 116 -0.98 8.90 -6.04
C LEU A 116 -1.38 9.86 -4.92
N VAL A 117 -2.54 9.66 -4.29
CA VAL A 117 -3.00 10.51 -3.18
C VAL A 117 -2.05 10.39 -1.98
N ALA A 118 -1.65 9.17 -1.62
CA ALA A 118 -0.66 8.92 -0.57
C ALA A 118 0.67 9.62 -0.86
N PHE A 119 1.14 9.57 -2.11
CA PHE A 119 2.36 10.27 -2.53
C PHE A 119 2.24 11.78 -2.31
N ILE A 120 1.14 12.40 -2.75
CA ILE A 120 0.92 13.85 -2.59
C ILE A 120 0.95 14.25 -1.12
N ILE A 121 0.31 13.47 -0.24
CA ILE A 121 0.30 13.71 1.21
C ILE A 121 1.72 13.67 1.78
N LEU A 122 2.48 12.61 1.46
CA LEU A 122 3.83 12.41 1.98
C LEU A 122 4.82 13.42 1.42
N ALA A 123 4.75 13.72 0.12
CA ALA A 123 5.58 14.72 -0.54
C ALA A 123 5.35 16.13 0.04
N LYS A 124 4.09 16.49 0.31
CA LYS A 124 3.76 17.78 0.95
C LYS A 124 4.38 17.88 2.35
N SER A 125 4.34 16.80 3.13
CA SER A 125 4.93 16.76 4.46
C SER A 125 6.46 16.80 4.41
N PHE A 126 7.07 16.06 3.48
CA PHE A 126 8.50 16.10 3.23
C PHE A 126 8.97 17.51 2.86
N ILE A 127 8.32 18.19 1.92
CA ILE A 127 8.66 19.56 1.52
C ILE A 127 8.53 20.52 2.71
N ARG A 128 7.47 20.40 3.51
CA ARG A 128 7.29 21.21 4.72
C ARG A 128 8.42 21.00 5.72
N ASN A 129 8.76 19.74 5.98
CA ASN A 129 9.80 19.39 6.95
C ASN A 129 11.21 19.74 6.45
N PHE A 130 11.43 19.73 5.13
CA PHE A 130 12.67 20.19 4.52
C PHE A 130 12.83 21.72 4.57
N LYS A 131 11.74 22.48 4.41
CA LYS A 131 11.77 23.95 4.51
C LYS A 131 11.92 24.46 5.95
N ASN A 132 11.43 23.69 6.92
CA ASN A 132 11.54 24.01 8.35
C ASN A 132 12.85 23.48 8.98
N PHE A 133 13.72 22.92 8.15
CA PHE A 133 15.04 22.43 8.51
C PHE A 133 16.07 23.55 8.37
#